data_AF-A0A8E0QYP5-F1
#
_entry.id   AF-A0A8E0QYP5-F1
#
_cell.length_a   1.000
_cell.length_b   1.000
_cell.length_c   1.000
_cell.angle_alpha   90.00
_cell.angle_beta   90.00
_cell.angle_gamma   90.00
#
_symmetry.space_group_name_H-M   'P 1'
#
loop_
_entity.id
_entity.type
_entity.pdbx_description
1 polymer ?
#
loop_
_entity_poly.entity_id
_entity_poly.type
_entity_poly.pdbx_seq_one_letter_code
_entity_poly.pdbx_strand_id
1 'polypeptide(L)'
;MLRVSESQEPWEKKSINYVSCEEFDTIQALQLDFWKLLPKFTRALNAGDIVSNRIPEMSDLDEFPYCIWYPSVPHVATYKELLRRVPFMKLAVASICILHNYGDYWDELDADPDVNPMEDARESPNPKYLCDLEARILGRGYRGFGRDFTY
;
A
#
# COMPACT_ATOMS: atom_id res chain seq x y z
N MET A 1 67.20 7.75 12.75
CA MET A 1 66.69 6.36 12.69
C MET A 1 65.40 6.39 13.50
N LEU A 2 64.17 6.39 12.97
CA LEU A 2 63.61 6.02 11.67
C LEU A 2 62.54 7.08 11.30
N ARG A 3 62.55 7.59 10.06
CA ARG A 3 61.36 8.22 9.47
C ARG A 3 60.51 7.08 8.93
N VAL A 4 59.34 6.84 9.53
CA VAL A 4 58.30 6.07 8.85
C VAL A 4 57.67 7.05 7.86
N SER A 5 58.01 6.90 6.59
CA SER A 5 57.32 7.59 5.50
C SER A 5 55.93 7.01 5.41
N GLU A 6 54.95 7.77 5.86
CA GLU A 6 53.53 7.47 5.66
C GLU A 6 53.26 7.61 4.15
N SER A 7 53.30 6.48 3.44
CA SER A 7 52.95 6.40 2.04
C SER A 7 51.43 6.58 1.94
N GLN A 8 51.01 7.82 1.74
CA GLN A 8 49.63 8.11 1.37
C GLN A 8 49.31 7.45 0.03
N GLU A 9 48.35 6.52 0.05
CA GLU A 9 47.92 5.77 -1.12
C GLU A 9 47.20 6.70 -2.13
N PRO A 10 47.39 6.51 -3.47
CA PRO A 10 46.90 7.41 -4.51
C PRO A 10 45.38 7.64 -4.60
N TRP A 11 44.57 6.87 -3.87
CA TRP A 11 43.11 6.95 -3.92
C TRP A 11 42.50 7.98 -2.95
N GLU A 12 43.25 8.50 -1.98
CA GLU A 12 42.77 9.57 -1.08
C GLU A 12 42.56 10.92 -1.80
N LYS A 13 43.06 11.06 -3.03
CA LYS A 13 42.85 12.24 -3.89
C LYS A 13 41.82 12.06 -5.00
N LYS A 14 41.01 11.00 -4.97
CA LYS A 14 39.76 10.98 -5.73
C LYS A 14 38.66 11.45 -4.80
N SER A 15 38.49 12.77 -4.80
CA SER A 15 37.26 13.47 -4.49
C SER A 15 36.04 12.65 -4.93
N ILE A 16 35.49 11.87 -3.99
CA ILE A 16 34.07 11.58 -3.99
C ILE A 16 33.47 12.94 -3.62
N ASN A 17 33.04 13.69 -4.63
CA ASN A 17 32.33 14.93 -4.40
C ASN A 17 31.16 14.59 -3.47
N TYR A 18 31.24 15.04 -2.22
CA TYR A 18 30.06 15.14 -1.38
C TYR A 18 29.15 16.09 -2.12
N VAL A 19 28.12 15.52 -2.74
CA VAL A 19 27.01 16.27 -3.31
C VAL A 19 26.55 17.21 -2.20
N SER A 20 26.51 18.52 -2.47
CA SER A 20 26.04 19.48 -1.46
C SER A 20 24.61 19.12 -1.05
N CYS A 21 24.16 19.46 0.16
CA CYS A 21 22.79 19.17 0.58
C CYS A 21 21.77 19.65 -0.45
N GLU A 22 21.99 20.82 -1.05
CA GLU A 22 21.13 21.38 -2.10
C GLU A 22 21.14 20.56 -3.39
N GLU A 23 22.30 20.07 -3.82
CA GLU A 23 22.41 19.18 -4.99
C GLU A 23 21.84 17.79 -4.70
N PHE A 24 21.93 17.29 -3.46
CA PHE A 24 21.36 16.02 -3.03
C PHE A 24 19.85 16.11 -2.96
N ASP A 25 19.32 17.20 -2.42
CA ASP A 25 17.89 17.51 -2.40
C ASP A 25 17.36 17.69 -3.82
N THR A 26 18.13 18.31 -4.71
CA THR A 26 17.77 18.45 -6.14
C THR A 26 17.78 17.11 -6.86
N ILE A 27 18.78 16.26 -6.61
CA ILE A 27 18.84 14.90 -7.19
C ILE A 27 17.70 14.05 -6.64
N GLN A 28 17.41 14.11 -5.35
CA GLN A 28 16.26 13.43 -4.74
C GLN A 28 14.94 13.97 -5.30
N ALA A 29 14.80 15.27 -5.49
CA ALA A 29 13.62 15.88 -6.09
C ALA A 29 13.44 15.47 -7.55
N LEU A 30 14.49 15.52 -8.37
CA LEU A 30 14.44 15.08 -9.76
C LEU A 30 14.17 13.58 -9.90
N GLN A 31 14.73 12.77 -9.00
CA GLN A 31 14.52 11.32 -8.97
C GLN A 31 13.09 10.99 -8.49
N LEU A 32 12.58 11.72 -7.49
CA LEU A 32 11.20 11.66 -7.02
C LEU A 32 10.21 12.11 -8.10
N ASP A 33 10.51 13.19 -8.82
CA ASP A 33 9.67 13.69 -9.90
C ASP A 33 9.72 12.76 -11.12
N PHE A 34 10.87 12.18 -11.44
CA PHE A 34 10.98 11.12 -12.45
C PHE A 34 10.16 9.88 -12.07
N TRP A 35 10.14 9.50 -10.78
CA TRP A 35 9.31 8.39 -10.30
C TRP A 35 7.81 8.70 -10.31
N LYS A 36 7.42 9.95 -10.06
CA LYS A 36 6.02 10.41 -10.20
C LYS A 36 5.51 10.33 -11.64
N LEU A 37 6.39 10.44 -12.63
CA LEU A 37 6.01 10.33 -14.06
C LEU A 37 5.63 8.91 -14.48
N LEU A 38 5.82 7.90 -13.62
CA LEU A 38 5.44 6.52 -13.89
C LEU A 38 4.45 6.04 -12.81
N PRO A 39 3.13 6.00 -13.10
CA PRO A 39 2.11 5.70 -12.10
C PRO A 39 2.33 4.40 -11.31
N LYS A 40 2.94 3.38 -11.95
CA LYS A 40 3.29 2.12 -11.30
C LYS A 40 4.30 2.26 -10.15
N PHE A 41 5.25 3.20 -10.25
CA PHE A 41 6.23 3.45 -9.19
C PHE A 41 5.61 4.28 -8.08
N THR A 42 4.85 5.34 -8.41
CA THR A 42 4.07 6.12 -7.43
C THR A 42 3.17 5.20 -6.61
N ARG A 43 2.45 4.29 -7.28
CA ARG A 43 1.61 3.29 -6.61
C ARG A 43 2.38 2.40 -5.64
N ALA A 44 3.58 1.94 -6.03
CA ALA A 44 4.41 1.11 -5.16
C ALA A 44 4.93 1.88 -3.93
N LEU A 45 5.31 3.15 -4.10
CA LEU A 45 5.71 4.03 -3.00
C LEU A 45 4.53 4.28 -2.05
N ASN A 46 3.35 4.58 -2.60
CA ASN A 46 2.12 4.77 -1.82
C ASN A 46 1.76 3.52 -1.02
N ALA A 47 1.90 2.33 -1.61
CA ALA A 47 1.73 1.07 -0.88
C ALA A 47 2.69 0.98 0.31
N GLY A 48 3.97 1.27 0.08
CA GLY A 48 5.01 1.25 1.11
C GLY A 48 4.76 2.25 2.25
N ASP A 49 4.27 3.44 1.93
CA ASP A 49 3.86 4.42 2.92
C ASP A 49 2.70 3.92 3.78
N ILE A 50 1.64 3.39 3.15
CA ILE A 50 0.47 2.85 3.87
C ILE A 50 0.89 1.69 4.77
N VAL A 51 1.69 0.76 4.26
CA VAL A 51 2.29 -0.36 5.01
C VAL A 51 3.10 0.13 6.21
N SER A 52 3.74 1.29 6.09
CA SER A 52 4.48 1.97 7.17
C SER A 52 3.61 2.85 8.07
N ASN A 53 2.28 2.74 8.01
CA ASN A 53 1.31 3.56 8.75
C ASN A 53 1.33 5.06 8.40
N ARG A 54 1.77 5.42 7.19
CA ARG A 54 1.68 6.79 6.66
C ARG A 54 0.67 6.83 5.52
N ILE A 55 -0.22 7.82 5.53
CA ILE A 55 -1.20 7.99 4.44
C ILE A 55 -0.63 8.99 3.43
N PRO A 56 -0.26 8.55 2.21
CA PRO A 56 0.21 9.44 1.17
C PRO A 56 -0.93 10.29 0.62
N GLU A 57 -0.60 11.44 0.04
CA GLU A 57 -1.53 12.19 -0.80
C GLU A 57 -1.62 11.48 -2.16
N MET A 58 -2.82 11.08 -2.54
CA MET A 58 -3.07 10.35 -3.79
C MET A 58 -4.23 11.01 -4.51
N SER A 59 -4.04 11.32 -5.79
CA SER A 59 -5.02 12.09 -6.57
C SER A 59 -5.47 11.39 -7.84
N ASP A 60 -4.66 10.47 -8.36
CA ASP A 60 -4.97 9.66 -9.54
C ASP A 60 -5.32 8.22 -9.14
N LEU A 61 -6.29 7.62 -9.84
CA LEU A 61 -6.66 6.21 -9.66
C LEU A 61 -5.49 5.27 -9.94
N ASP A 62 -4.60 5.63 -10.88
CA ASP A 62 -3.44 4.80 -11.22
C ASP A 62 -2.38 4.77 -10.09
N GLU A 63 -2.46 5.70 -9.14
CA GLU A 63 -1.60 5.79 -7.95
C GLU A 63 -2.12 4.94 -6.79
N PHE A 64 -3.36 4.47 -6.82
CA PHE A 64 -3.98 3.74 -5.72
C PHE A 64 -3.45 2.30 -5.67
N PRO A 65 -2.77 1.91 -4.58
CA PRO A 65 -2.26 0.56 -4.45
C PRO A 65 -3.38 -0.41 -4.09
N TYR A 66 -3.39 -1.56 -4.76
CA TYR A 66 -4.28 -2.66 -4.40
C TYR A 66 -3.75 -3.45 -3.19
N CYS A 67 -2.45 -3.79 -3.18
CA CYS A 67 -1.80 -4.49 -2.07
C CYS A 67 -1.18 -3.47 -1.09
N ILE A 68 -1.75 -3.35 0.10
CA ILE A 68 -1.34 -2.40 1.16
C ILE A 68 -1.08 -3.07 2.52
N TRP A 69 -0.80 -4.37 2.52
CA TRP A 69 -0.64 -5.20 3.72
C TRP A 69 0.63 -6.07 3.73
N TYR A 70 1.43 -6.04 2.65
CA TYR A 70 2.69 -6.78 2.54
C TYR A 70 3.88 -5.82 2.53
N PRO A 71 5.02 -6.14 3.18
CA PRO A 71 5.33 -7.36 3.93
C PRO A 71 4.79 -7.38 5.37
N SER A 72 4.14 -6.30 5.82
CA SER A 72 3.59 -6.17 7.17
C SER A 72 2.23 -5.51 7.14
N VAL A 73 1.36 -5.89 8.07
CA VAL A 73 -0.01 -5.36 8.15
C VAL A 73 -0.03 -4.05 8.96
N PRO A 74 -0.51 -2.93 8.39
CA PRO A 74 -0.79 -1.70 9.12
C PRO A 74 -1.71 -1.86 10.33
N HIS A 75 -1.65 -0.89 11.23
CA HIS A 75 -2.64 -0.76 12.30
C HIS A 75 -4.03 -0.43 11.73
N VAL A 76 -5.09 -0.92 12.39
CA VAL A 76 -6.49 -0.60 12.04
C VAL A 76 -6.74 0.91 11.98
N ALA A 77 -6.09 1.69 12.85
CA ALA A 77 -6.17 3.15 12.83
C ALA A 77 -5.70 3.76 11.50
N THR A 78 -4.71 3.16 10.85
CA THR A 78 -4.22 3.56 9.52
C THR A 78 -5.30 3.37 8.48
N TYR A 79 -6.02 2.25 8.49
CA TYR A 79 -7.12 2.02 7.54
C TYR A 79 -8.30 2.96 7.79
N LYS A 80 -8.62 3.25 9.06
CA LYS A 80 -9.63 4.26 9.41
C LYS A 80 -9.26 5.64 8.84
N GLU A 81 -8.02 6.07 9.01
CA GLU A 81 -7.55 7.34 8.45
C GLU A 81 -7.47 7.31 6.91
N LEU A 82 -7.06 6.18 6.32
CA LEU A 82 -7.02 6.00 4.87
C LEU A 82 -8.41 6.20 4.27
N LEU A 83 -9.45 5.57 4.83
CA LEU A 83 -10.81 5.72 4.32
C LEU A 83 -11.41 7.09 4.61
N ARG A 84 -10.95 7.79 5.64
CA ARG A 84 -11.33 9.18 5.90
C ARG A 84 -10.83 10.12 4.78
N ARG A 85 -9.64 9.88 4.24
CA ARG A 85 -9.03 10.71 3.17
C ARG A 85 -9.38 10.23 1.77
N VAL A 86 -9.40 8.91 1.57
CA VAL A 86 -9.56 8.25 0.27
C VAL A 86 -10.67 7.19 0.36
N PRO A 87 -11.95 7.60 0.42
CA PRO A 87 -13.08 6.67 0.58
C PRO A 87 -13.18 5.62 -0.54
N PHE A 88 -12.62 5.91 -1.74
CA PHE A 88 -12.61 5.00 -2.88
C PHE A 88 -11.84 3.69 -2.63
N MET A 89 -10.90 3.68 -1.66
CA MET A 89 -10.15 2.47 -1.31
C MET A 89 -10.90 1.52 -0.37
N LYS A 90 -12.20 1.75 -0.13
CA LYS A 90 -13.01 0.93 0.79
C LYS A 90 -12.94 -0.57 0.47
N LEU A 91 -12.98 -0.95 -0.80
CA LEU A 91 -12.93 -2.36 -1.22
C LEU A 91 -11.58 -3.01 -0.90
N ALA A 92 -10.47 -2.28 -1.09
CA ALA A 92 -9.14 -2.79 -0.70
C ALA A 92 -9.04 -3.00 0.81
N VAL A 93 -9.60 -2.07 1.61
CA VAL A 93 -9.66 -2.21 3.08
C VAL A 93 -10.59 -3.34 3.50
N ALA A 94 -11.69 -3.58 2.78
CA ALA A 94 -12.61 -4.69 3.00
C ALA A 94 -11.90 -6.04 2.85
N SER A 95 -11.17 -6.24 1.75
CA SER A 95 -10.32 -7.41 1.51
C SER A 95 -9.34 -7.66 2.67
N ILE A 96 -8.68 -6.61 3.18
CA ILE A 96 -7.74 -6.73 4.30
C ILE A 96 -8.44 -7.19 5.58
N CYS A 97 -9.63 -6.65 5.86
CA CYS A 97 -10.37 -7.06 7.04
C CYS A 97 -10.70 -8.56 7.00
N ILE A 98 -10.97 -9.09 5.80
CA ILE A 98 -11.24 -10.51 5.59
C ILE A 98 -9.95 -11.34 5.70
N LEU A 99 -8.89 -10.95 4.99
CA LEU A 99 -7.61 -11.66 4.94
C LEU A 99 -6.92 -11.74 6.31
N HIS A 100 -7.04 -10.67 7.12
CA HIS A 100 -6.42 -10.58 8.45
C HIS A 100 -7.40 -10.75 9.60
N ASN A 101 -8.64 -11.16 9.32
CA ASN A 101 -9.69 -11.43 10.30
C ASN A 101 -9.97 -10.27 11.28
N TYR A 102 -10.01 -9.04 10.77
CA TYR A 102 -10.39 -7.84 11.55
C TYR A 102 -11.91 -7.68 11.62
N GLY A 103 -12.56 -8.62 12.30
CA GLY A 103 -14.03 -8.68 12.43
C GLY A 103 -14.65 -7.41 13.01
N ASP A 104 -14.07 -6.86 14.08
CA ASP A 104 -14.59 -5.66 14.73
C ASP A 104 -14.62 -4.46 13.76
N TYR A 105 -13.56 -4.30 12.95
CA TYR A 105 -13.50 -3.20 11.99
C TYR A 105 -14.37 -3.47 10.75
N TRP A 106 -14.49 -4.73 10.32
CA TRP A 106 -15.43 -5.12 9.28
C TRP A 106 -16.88 -4.74 9.62
N ASP A 107 -17.28 -4.89 10.88
CA ASP A 107 -18.63 -4.54 11.32
C ASP A 107 -18.90 -3.04 11.26
N GLU A 108 -17.87 -2.21 11.47
CA GLU A 108 -17.92 -0.77 11.22
C GLU A 108 -17.92 -0.44 9.72
N LEU A 109 -17.41 -1.35 8.88
CA LEU A 109 -17.19 -1.16 7.46
C LEU A 109 -18.44 -1.53 6.64
N ASP A 110 -19.17 -0.51 6.18
CA ASP A 110 -20.23 -0.66 5.20
C ASP A 110 -19.69 -0.80 3.76
N ALA A 111 -18.96 -1.90 3.53
CA ALA A 111 -18.42 -2.28 2.22
C ALA A 111 -19.48 -2.94 1.33
N ASP A 112 -19.54 -2.53 0.07
CA ASP A 112 -20.39 -3.18 -0.92
C ASP A 112 -19.78 -4.54 -1.34
N PRO A 113 -20.62 -5.52 -1.72
CA PRO A 113 -20.14 -6.73 -2.36
C PRO A 113 -19.39 -6.40 -3.66
N ASP A 114 -18.20 -6.95 -3.81
CA ASP A 114 -17.35 -6.84 -5.00
C ASP A 114 -16.55 -8.13 -5.20
N VAL A 115 -15.97 -8.33 -6.39
CA VAL A 115 -15.30 -9.58 -6.78
C VAL A 115 -14.22 -9.96 -5.77
N ASN A 116 -13.35 -8.99 -5.43
CA ASN A 116 -12.19 -9.24 -4.57
C ASN A 116 -12.58 -9.64 -3.13
N PRO A 117 -13.35 -8.82 -2.36
CA PRO A 117 -13.83 -9.24 -1.04
C PRO A 117 -14.66 -10.53 -1.06
N MET A 118 -15.40 -10.82 -2.13
CA MET A 118 -16.15 -12.08 -2.25
C MET A 118 -15.22 -13.28 -2.39
N GLU A 119 -14.16 -13.18 -3.17
CA GLU A 119 -13.14 -14.22 -3.30
C GLU A 119 -12.39 -14.42 -1.98
N ASP A 120 -11.89 -13.34 -1.37
CA ASP A 120 -11.23 -13.39 -0.07
C ASP A 120 -12.13 -14.02 1.00
N ALA A 121 -13.43 -13.72 1.00
CA ALA A 121 -14.38 -14.25 1.97
C ALA A 121 -14.65 -15.75 1.79
N ARG A 122 -14.58 -16.27 0.55
CA ARG A 122 -14.71 -17.71 0.28
C ARG A 122 -13.50 -18.50 0.74
N GLU A 123 -12.32 -17.87 0.71
CA GLU A 123 -11.07 -18.47 1.18
C GLU A 123 -10.85 -18.28 2.69
N SER A 124 -11.55 -17.31 3.30
CA SER A 124 -11.43 -17.03 4.73
C SER A 124 -11.93 -18.20 5.58
N PRO A 125 -11.19 -18.59 6.63
CA PRO A 125 -11.65 -19.59 7.59
C PRO A 125 -12.81 -19.09 8.47
N ASN A 126 -13.05 -17.77 8.50
CA ASN A 126 -14.15 -17.19 9.25
C ASN A 126 -15.38 -17.02 8.33
N PRO A 127 -16.46 -17.80 8.53
CA PRO A 127 -17.63 -17.75 7.65
C PRO A 127 -18.43 -16.45 7.76
N LYS A 128 -18.20 -15.63 8.80
CA LYS A 128 -18.88 -14.35 9.02
C LYS A 128 -18.84 -13.46 7.78
N TYR A 129 -17.67 -13.34 7.15
CA TYR A 129 -17.48 -12.44 6.01
C TYR A 129 -18.32 -12.83 4.80
N LEU A 130 -18.32 -14.12 4.45
CA LEU A 130 -19.09 -14.62 3.33
C LEU A 130 -20.59 -14.50 3.59
N CYS A 131 -21.05 -14.89 4.79
CA CYS A 131 -22.46 -14.76 5.16
C CYS A 131 -22.94 -13.31 5.13
N ASP A 132 -22.16 -12.37 5.66
CA ASP A 132 -22.51 -10.94 5.65
C ASP A 132 -22.57 -10.38 4.22
N LEU A 133 -21.62 -10.75 3.35
CA LEU A 133 -21.61 -10.31 1.96
C LEU A 133 -22.80 -10.89 1.17
N GLU A 134 -23.11 -12.17 1.34
CA GLU A 134 -24.29 -12.81 0.72
C GLU A 134 -25.60 -12.15 1.18
N ALA A 135 -25.71 -11.82 2.47
CA ALA A 135 -26.84 -11.07 2.99
C ALA A 135 -26.94 -9.66 2.37
N ARG A 136 -25.81 -8.96 2.19
CA ARG A 136 -25.76 -7.64 1.51
C ARG A 136 -26.16 -7.75 0.04
N ILE A 137 -25.76 -8.79 -0.68
CA ILE A 137 -26.16 -9.04 -2.08
C ILE A 137 -27.68 -9.15 -2.18
N LEU A 138 -28.29 -10.00 -1.35
CA LEU A 138 -29.73 -10.21 -1.32
C LEU A 138 -30.48 -8.94 -0.92
N GLY A 139 -30.01 -8.26 0.14
CA GLY A 139 -30.65 -7.07 0.68
C GLY A 139 -30.55 -5.83 -0.22
N ARG A 140 -29.50 -5.72 -1.03
CA ARG A 140 -29.25 -4.55 -1.91
C ARG A 140 -29.56 -4.82 -3.39
N GLY A 141 -29.83 -6.07 -3.76
CA GLY A 141 -30.21 -6.45 -5.13
C GLY A 141 -29.03 -6.56 -6.11
N TYR A 142 -27.83 -6.88 -5.63
CA TYR A 142 -26.67 -7.12 -6.51
C TYR A 142 -26.87 -8.42 -7.32
N ARG A 143 -26.31 -8.45 -8.53
CA ARG A 143 -26.27 -9.64 -9.41
C ARG A 143 -24.82 -9.95 -9.77
N GLY A 144 -24.47 -11.23 -9.93
CA GLY A 144 -23.19 -11.65 -10.54
C GLY A 144 -22.13 -12.22 -9.59
N PHE A 145 -22.39 -12.42 -8.30
CA PHE A 145 -21.43 -12.99 -7.35
C PHE A 145 -21.61 -14.50 -7.08
N GLY A 146 -22.30 -15.23 -7.96
CA GLY A 146 -22.43 -16.69 -7.87
C GLY A 146 -21.09 -17.40 -8.11
N ARG A 147 -20.94 -18.64 -7.63
CA ARG A 147 -19.74 -19.47 -7.84
C ARG A 147 -19.50 -19.86 -9.32
N ASP A 148 -20.39 -19.47 -10.22
CA ASP A 148 -20.42 -19.97 -11.61
C ASP A 148 -19.55 -19.18 -12.58
N PHE A 149 -18.74 -18.22 -12.11
CA PHE A 149 -17.78 -17.48 -12.94
C PHE A 149 -16.37 -18.00 -12.69
N THR A 150 -15.95 -18.97 -13.50
CA THR A 150 -14.54 -19.32 -13.68
C THR A 150 -13.94 -18.34 -14.70
N TYR A 151 -12.93 -17.56 -14.28
CA TYR A 151 -12.08 -16.80 -15.21
C TYR A 151 -11.09 -17.72 -15.94
#